data_AF-A0A6C0KCK3-F1
#
_entry.id   AF-A0A6C0KCK3-F1
#
_cell.length_a   1.000
_cell.length_b   1.000
_cell.length_c   1.000
_cell.angle_alpha   90.00
_cell.angle_beta   90.00
_cell.angle_gamma   90.00
#
_symmetry.space_group_name_H-M   'P 1'
#
loop_
_entity.id
_entity.type
_entity.pdbx_description
1 polymer ?
#
loop_
_entity_poly.entity_id
_entity_poly.type
_entity_poly.pdbx_seq_one_letter_code
_entity_poly.pdbx_strand_id
1 'polypeptide(L)'
;MGREPIHIRVARVEKVVPMLKRMVDQGFASCDASRKRLAATVCVLLATGCRPGTQANVGKHSTYGLTTVTFDHIRTKNVCVFLSYIGKKSVQQSHRVCNPQLVAWIRGITPPARPFVTAEALRKAFAPLGIRPKDVRTWKANQVFRANRARGASETDALLATAACLGNTARITRTAYVAPGLLGRKPSATARHPAKKS
;
A
#
# COMPACT_ATOMS: atom_id res chain seq x y z
N MET A 1 0.29 9.89 24.29
CA MET A 1 0.56 8.52 23.78
C MET A 1 1.37 8.59 22.50
N GLY A 2 2.61 8.08 22.53
CA GLY A 2 3.46 8.02 21.33
C GLY A 2 2.88 7.11 20.24
N ARG A 3 3.21 7.40 18.98
CA ARG A 3 2.80 6.54 17.86
C ARG A 3 3.50 5.19 17.98
N GLU A 4 2.72 4.10 17.94
CA GLU A 4 3.25 2.73 17.98
C GLU A 4 4.42 2.54 16.98
N PRO A 5 5.55 1.93 17.41
CA PRO A 5 6.72 1.76 16.57
C PRO A 5 6.43 1.05 15.24
N ILE A 6 7.18 1.42 14.19
CA ILE A 6 7.00 0.86 12.84
C ILE A 6 7.12 -0.67 12.85
N HIS A 7 8.15 -1.21 13.52
CA HIS A 7 8.43 -2.64 13.52
C HIS A 7 7.30 -3.46 14.17
N ILE A 8 6.65 -2.95 15.23
CA ILE A 8 5.50 -3.61 15.87
C ILE A 8 4.32 -3.70 14.89
N ARG A 9 4.01 -2.60 14.19
CA ARG A 9 2.93 -2.56 13.20
C ARG A 9 3.19 -3.51 12.03
N VAL A 10 4.43 -3.58 11.56
CA VAL A 10 4.85 -4.50 10.49
C VAL A 10 4.68 -5.95 10.94
N ALA A 11 5.22 -6.31 12.12
CA ALA A 11 5.12 -7.66 12.66
C ALA A 11 3.66 -8.09 12.89
N ARG A 12 2.80 -7.18 13.35
CA ARG A 12 1.36 -7.46 13.50
C ARG A 12 0.71 -7.80 12.16
N VAL A 13 1.02 -7.03 11.11
CA VAL A 13 0.49 -7.32 9.77
C VAL A 13 1.06 -8.64 9.24
N GLU A 14 2.36 -8.91 9.39
CA GLU A 14 3.00 -10.16 8.96
C GLU A 14 2.27 -11.39 9.52
N LYS A 15 1.90 -11.36 10.81
CA LYS A 15 1.15 -12.45 11.46
C LYS A 15 -0.23 -12.71 10.83
N VAL A 16 -0.91 -11.67 10.34
CA VAL A 16 -2.28 -11.79 9.79
C VAL A 16 -2.33 -11.88 8.26
N VAL A 17 -1.20 -11.70 7.55
CA VAL A 17 -1.14 -11.86 6.08
C VAL A 17 -1.71 -13.19 5.60
N PRO A 18 -1.43 -14.36 6.23
CA PRO A 18 -2.06 -15.63 5.83
C PRO A 18 -3.59 -15.62 5.96
N MET A 19 -4.14 -14.91 6.94
CA MET A 19 -5.60 -14.74 7.10
C MET A 19 -6.16 -13.82 6.01
N LEU A 20 -5.47 -12.72 5.69
CA LEU A 20 -5.87 -11.82 4.62
C LEU A 20 -5.85 -12.49 3.25
N LYS A 21 -4.86 -13.35 2.97
CA LYS A 21 -4.82 -14.16 1.74
C LYS A 21 -6.02 -15.11 1.67
N ARG A 22 -6.30 -15.85 2.74
CA ARG A 22 -7.50 -16.70 2.82
C ARG A 22 -8.80 -15.92 2.62
N MET A 23 -8.90 -14.70 3.17
CA MET A 23 -10.05 -13.80 2.96
C MET A 23 -10.22 -13.43 1.48
N VAL A 24 -9.11 -13.21 0.76
CA VAL A 24 -9.14 -12.95 -0.69
C VAL A 24 -9.63 -14.19 -1.44
N ASP A 25 -9.03 -15.34 -1.20
CA ASP A 25 -9.33 -16.58 -1.92
C ASP A 25 -10.80 -16.99 -1.70
N GLN A 26 -11.25 -17.03 -0.44
CA GLN A 26 -12.63 -17.36 -0.08
C GLN A 26 -13.62 -16.31 -0.58
N GLY A 27 -13.25 -15.03 -0.57
CA GLY A 27 -14.13 -13.97 -1.04
C GLY A 27 -14.33 -14.01 -2.56
N PHE A 28 -13.30 -14.35 -3.34
CA PHE A 28 -13.46 -14.56 -4.78
C PHE A 28 -14.22 -15.84 -5.14
N ALA A 29 -14.12 -16.89 -4.32
CA ALA A 29 -14.89 -18.12 -4.47
C ALA A 29 -16.38 -17.98 -4.06
N SER A 30 -16.73 -16.94 -3.29
CA SER A 30 -18.08 -16.68 -2.82
C SER A 30 -19.04 -16.30 -3.94
N CYS A 31 -20.33 -16.62 -3.84
CA CYS A 31 -21.37 -16.04 -4.71
C CYS A 31 -21.76 -14.60 -4.31
N ASP A 32 -21.58 -14.24 -3.02
CA ASP A 32 -21.85 -12.89 -2.50
C ASP A 32 -20.91 -11.81 -3.07
N ALA A 33 -21.49 -10.83 -3.77
CA ALA A 33 -20.81 -9.69 -4.36
C ALA A 33 -20.09 -8.79 -3.33
N SER A 34 -20.60 -8.67 -2.11
CA SER A 34 -19.97 -7.90 -1.04
C SER A 34 -18.66 -8.56 -0.58
N ARG A 35 -18.65 -9.90 -0.49
CA ARG A 35 -17.43 -10.66 -0.18
C ARG A 35 -16.40 -10.58 -1.31
N LYS A 36 -16.83 -10.68 -2.57
CA LYS A 36 -15.94 -10.46 -3.73
C LYS A 36 -15.35 -9.05 -3.75
N ARG A 37 -16.16 -8.02 -3.46
CA ARG A 37 -15.72 -6.62 -3.40
C ARG A 37 -14.68 -6.42 -2.29
N LEU A 38 -14.87 -7.02 -1.13
CA LEU A 38 -13.89 -6.98 -0.04
C LEU A 38 -12.59 -7.70 -0.45
N ALA A 39 -12.69 -8.91 -1.01
CA ALA A 39 -11.54 -9.66 -1.52
C ALA A 39 -10.75 -8.86 -2.58
N ALA A 40 -11.43 -8.25 -3.55
CA ALA A 40 -10.79 -7.39 -4.54
C ALA A 40 -10.03 -6.22 -3.90
N THR A 41 -10.64 -5.58 -2.90
CA THR A 41 -10.03 -4.47 -2.16
C THR A 41 -8.78 -4.94 -1.39
N VAL A 42 -8.87 -6.05 -0.68
CA VAL A 42 -7.75 -6.61 0.09
C VAL A 42 -6.64 -7.09 -0.83
N CYS A 43 -6.98 -7.74 -1.95
CA CYS A 43 -6.04 -8.19 -2.98
C CYS A 43 -5.19 -7.02 -3.50
N VAL A 44 -5.83 -5.93 -3.93
CA VAL A 44 -5.12 -4.75 -4.43
C VAL A 44 -4.30 -4.08 -3.32
N LEU A 45 -4.84 -3.96 -2.11
CA LEU A 45 -4.13 -3.36 -0.98
C LEU A 45 -2.88 -4.17 -0.60
N LEU A 46 -2.98 -5.50 -0.57
CA LEU A 46 -1.86 -6.41 -0.30
C LEU A 46 -0.82 -6.38 -1.41
N ALA A 47 -1.22 -6.21 -2.67
CA ALA A 47 -0.28 -6.13 -3.79
C ALA A 47 0.51 -4.81 -3.77
N THR A 48 -0.18 -3.70 -3.54
CA THR A 48 0.32 -2.34 -3.85
C THR A 48 0.67 -1.50 -2.62
N GLY A 49 0.02 -1.75 -1.48
CA GLY A 49 0.10 -0.85 -0.32
C GLY A 49 -0.46 0.55 -0.60
N CYS A 50 -1.31 0.72 -1.62
CA CYS A 50 -1.96 1.99 -1.93
C CYS A 50 -2.75 2.54 -0.73
N ARG A 51 -3.01 3.85 -0.72
CA ARG A 51 -3.81 4.46 0.34
C ARG A 51 -5.29 4.08 0.11
N PRO A 52 -6.05 3.72 1.17
CA PRO A 52 -7.48 3.49 1.04
C PRO A 52 -8.24 4.69 0.45
N GLY A 53 -7.90 5.93 0.82
CA GLY A 53 -8.67 7.12 0.41
C GLY A 53 -9.97 7.30 1.21
N THR A 54 -10.62 8.45 1.06
CA THR A 54 -11.94 8.75 1.65
C THR A 54 -12.71 9.67 0.71
N GLN A 55 -14.04 9.59 0.72
CA GLN A 55 -14.88 10.42 -0.16
C GLN A 55 -14.71 11.93 0.10
N ALA A 56 -14.43 12.31 1.35
CA ALA A 56 -14.12 13.71 1.70
C ALA A 56 -12.90 14.28 0.93
N ASN A 57 -11.90 13.45 0.59
CA ASN A 57 -10.73 13.90 -0.18
C ASN A 57 -11.01 14.04 -1.68
N VAL A 58 -11.98 13.28 -2.20
CA VAL A 58 -12.41 13.38 -3.59
C VAL A 58 -13.09 14.72 -3.82
N GLY A 59 -14.08 15.06 -2.99
CA GLY A 59 -14.82 16.32 -3.13
C GLY A 59 -13.96 17.58 -2.90
N LYS A 60 -13.02 17.53 -1.95
CA LYS A 60 -12.22 18.72 -1.58
C LYS A 60 -10.96 18.95 -2.42
N HIS A 61 -10.36 17.89 -2.93
CA HIS A 61 -9.02 17.97 -3.53
C HIS A 61 -8.91 17.23 -4.88
N SER A 62 -10.00 16.62 -5.37
CA SER A 62 -9.98 15.76 -6.55
C SER A 62 -8.90 14.67 -6.46
N THR A 63 -8.64 14.19 -5.23
CA THR A 63 -7.65 13.14 -4.97
C THR A 63 -8.30 11.83 -4.58
N TYR A 64 -7.82 10.74 -5.16
CA TYR A 64 -8.38 9.42 -5.03
C TYR A 64 -7.47 8.48 -4.22
N GLY A 65 -8.05 7.40 -3.72
CA GLY A 65 -7.38 6.22 -3.19
C GLY A 65 -8.19 4.98 -3.52
N LEU A 66 -7.71 3.80 -3.10
CA LEU A 66 -8.28 2.51 -3.49
C LEU A 66 -9.81 2.40 -3.33
N THR A 67 -10.35 2.90 -2.22
CA THR A 67 -11.78 2.83 -1.88
C THR A 67 -12.62 3.94 -2.51
N THR A 68 -11.99 4.79 -3.34
CA THR A 68 -12.64 5.93 -3.99
C THR A 68 -12.39 6.01 -5.49
N VAL A 69 -11.55 5.14 -6.07
CA VAL A 69 -11.38 5.08 -7.53
C VAL A 69 -12.67 4.65 -8.22
N THR A 70 -12.96 5.30 -9.35
CA THR A 70 -14.04 4.96 -10.28
C THR A 70 -13.55 4.03 -11.40
N PHE A 71 -14.45 3.53 -12.25
CA PHE A 71 -14.09 2.73 -13.42
C PHE A 71 -13.17 3.48 -14.41
N ASP A 72 -13.26 4.80 -14.48
CA ASP A 72 -12.40 5.61 -15.36
C ASP A 72 -10.92 5.45 -15.05
N HIS A 73 -10.60 5.15 -13.79
CA HIS A 73 -9.25 4.93 -13.28
C HIS A 73 -8.75 3.48 -13.47
N ILE A 74 -9.60 2.58 -13.96
CA ILE A 74 -9.34 1.14 -14.02
C ILE A 74 -9.26 0.70 -15.48
N ARG A 75 -8.22 -0.08 -15.80
CA ARG A 75 -8.13 -0.80 -17.08
C ARG A 75 -7.77 -2.26 -16.80
N THR A 76 -8.26 -3.18 -17.63
CA THR A 76 -7.90 -4.60 -17.56
C THR A 76 -7.20 -5.02 -18.85
N LYS A 77 -6.09 -5.75 -18.73
CA LYS A 77 -5.38 -6.33 -19.88
C LYS A 77 -4.80 -7.68 -19.45
N ASN A 78 -5.06 -8.72 -20.22
CA ASN A 78 -4.71 -10.11 -19.89
C ASN A 78 -5.21 -10.47 -18.48
N VAL A 79 -4.32 -11.01 -17.63
CA VAL A 79 -4.60 -11.35 -16.23
C VAL A 79 -4.27 -10.23 -15.25
N CYS A 80 -4.18 -8.97 -15.72
CA CYS A 80 -3.80 -7.83 -14.90
C CYS A 80 -4.82 -6.70 -14.91
N VAL A 81 -4.99 -6.08 -13.74
CA VAL A 81 -5.70 -4.83 -13.52
C VAL A 81 -4.70 -3.70 -13.33
N PHE A 82 -4.95 -2.60 -14.01
CA PHE A 82 -4.18 -1.36 -13.97
C PHE A 82 -5.02 -0.29 -13.31
N LEU A 83 -4.46 0.37 -12.30
CA LEU A 83 -5.07 1.50 -11.60
C LEU A 83 -4.23 2.74 -11.87
N SER A 84 -4.86 3.80 -12.38
CA SER A 84 -4.22 5.07 -12.69
C SER A 84 -5.09 6.21 -12.17
N TYR A 85 -4.59 7.01 -11.23
CA TYR A 85 -5.37 8.09 -10.61
C TYR A 85 -4.48 9.14 -9.92
N ILE A 86 -5.03 10.35 -9.73
CA ILE A 86 -4.37 11.42 -8.98
C ILE A 86 -4.60 11.18 -7.48
N GLY A 87 -3.52 10.90 -6.75
CA GLY A 87 -3.54 10.63 -5.32
C GLY A 87 -3.30 11.87 -4.46
N LYS A 88 -3.10 11.63 -3.16
CA LYS A 88 -2.81 12.67 -2.17
C LYS A 88 -1.66 13.59 -2.64
N LYS A 89 -1.82 14.91 -2.47
CA LYS A 89 -0.87 15.95 -2.93
C LYS A 89 -0.65 15.93 -4.44
N SER A 90 -1.70 15.61 -5.20
CA SER A 90 -1.69 15.57 -6.67
C SER A 90 -0.64 14.64 -7.28
N VAL A 91 -0.21 13.61 -6.53
CA VAL A 91 0.80 12.66 -7.01
C VAL A 91 0.10 11.58 -7.85
N GLN A 92 0.49 11.47 -9.12
CA GLN A 92 0.05 10.39 -10.00
C GLN A 92 0.38 9.03 -9.39
N GLN A 93 -0.64 8.19 -9.22
CA GLN A 93 -0.50 6.80 -8.77
C GLN A 93 -0.71 5.88 -9.97
N SER A 94 0.19 4.93 -10.16
CA SER A 94 0.07 3.88 -11.17
C SER A 94 0.37 2.53 -10.52
N HIS A 95 -0.58 1.61 -10.58
CA HIS A 95 -0.41 0.27 -10.03
C HIS A 95 -0.83 -0.80 -11.03
N ARG A 96 -0.07 -1.89 -11.06
CA ARG A 96 -0.37 -3.10 -11.81
C ARG A 96 -0.55 -4.26 -10.84
N VAL A 97 -1.69 -4.94 -10.90
CA VAL A 97 -2.00 -6.11 -10.07
C VAL A 97 -2.41 -7.26 -10.99
N CYS A 98 -1.61 -8.32 -11.04
CA CYS A 98 -1.92 -9.49 -11.85
C CYS A 98 -2.57 -10.57 -10.98
N ASN A 99 -3.88 -10.74 -11.17
CA ASN A 99 -4.70 -11.74 -10.51
C ASN A 99 -5.92 -12.02 -11.40
N PRO A 100 -6.10 -13.25 -11.92
CA PRO A 100 -7.22 -13.58 -12.80
C PRO A 100 -8.60 -13.37 -12.15
N GLN A 101 -8.75 -13.68 -10.87
CA GLN A 101 -10.02 -13.51 -10.13
C GLN A 101 -10.36 -12.03 -9.95
N LEU A 102 -9.36 -11.17 -9.73
CA LEU A 102 -9.55 -9.72 -9.70
C LEU A 102 -9.99 -9.18 -11.07
N VAL A 103 -9.39 -9.67 -12.17
CA VAL A 103 -9.81 -9.29 -13.52
C VAL A 103 -11.25 -9.73 -13.78
N ALA A 104 -11.60 -10.98 -13.46
CA ALA A 104 -12.95 -11.50 -13.60
C ALA A 104 -13.97 -10.69 -12.79
N TRP A 105 -13.63 -10.34 -11.54
CA TRP A 105 -14.46 -9.47 -10.70
C TRP A 105 -14.69 -8.11 -11.36
N ILE A 106 -13.62 -7.40 -11.77
CA ILE A 106 -13.72 -6.06 -12.36
C ILE A 106 -14.51 -6.07 -13.67
N ARG A 107 -14.36 -7.10 -14.50
CA ARG A 107 -15.13 -7.25 -15.76
C ARG A 107 -16.58 -7.64 -15.53
N GLY A 108 -16.88 -8.36 -14.44
CA GLY A 108 -18.21 -8.82 -14.09
C GLY A 108 -19.08 -7.79 -13.37
N ILE A 109 -18.61 -6.56 -13.21
CA ILE A 109 -19.36 -5.46 -12.59
C ILE A 109 -19.38 -4.24 -13.51
N THR A 110 -20.46 -3.47 -13.44
CA THR A 110 -20.64 -2.24 -14.22
C THR A 110 -21.11 -1.10 -13.32
N PRO A 111 -20.93 0.17 -13.72
CA PRO A 111 -21.56 1.31 -13.06
C PRO A 111 -23.09 1.10 -12.93
N PRO A 112 -23.72 1.55 -11.83
CA PRO A 112 -23.17 2.38 -10.75
C PRO A 112 -22.47 1.59 -9.62
N ALA A 113 -22.28 0.28 -9.77
CA ALA A 113 -21.64 -0.53 -8.73
C ALA A 113 -20.18 -0.08 -8.47
N ARG A 114 -19.72 -0.16 -7.22
CA ARG A 114 -18.32 0.18 -6.90
C ARG A 114 -17.41 -1.05 -7.00
N PRO A 115 -16.21 -0.91 -7.59
CA PRO A 115 -15.24 -2.01 -7.70
C PRO A 115 -14.64 -2.43 -6.37
N PHE A 116 -14.57 -1.50 -5.41
CA PHE A 116 -13.94 -1.69 -4.11
C PHE A 116 -14.87 -1.25 -2.98
N VAL A 117 -14.65 -1.80 -1.79
CA VAL A 117 -15.42 -1.43 -0.60
C VAL A 117 -15.06 -0.02 -0.13
N THR A 118 -15.90 0.58 0.71
CA THR A 118 -15.58 1.87 1.35
C THR A 118 -14.45 1.73 2.37
N ALA A 119 -13.79 2.83 2.69
CA ALA A 119 -12.77 2.86 3.75
C ALA A 119 -13.30 2.41 5.11
N GLU A 120 -14.59 2.63 5.37
CA GLU A 120 -15.25 2.18 6.60
C GLU A 120 -15.46 0.67 6.64
N ALA A 121 -16.02 0.09 5.58
CA ALA A 121 -16.18 -1.36 5.47
C ALA A 121 -14.82 -2.08 5.56
N LEU A 122 -13.78 -1.53 4.93
CA LEU A 122 -12.43 -2.06 5.04
C LEU A 122 -11.86 -1.98 6.47
N ARG A 123 -12.11 -0.88 7.19
CA ARG A 123 -11.74 -0.77 8.62
C ARG A 123 -12.49 -1.78 9.48
N LYS A 124 -13.79 -1.94 9.26
CA LYS A 124 -14.64 -2.92 9.98
C LYS A 124 -14.12 -4.35 9.77
N ALA A 125 -13.76 -4.71 8.54
CA ALA A 125 -13.18 -6.02 8.22
C ALA A 125 -11.82 -6.26 8.87
N PHE A 126 -11.03 -5.20 9.11
CA PHE A 126 -9.67 -5.31 9.66
C PHE A 126 -9.63 -5.23 11.19
N ALA A 127 -10.66 -4.66 11.82
CA ALA A 127 -10.72 -4.49 13.27
C ALA A 127 -10.57 -5.82 14.04
N PRO A 128 -11.24 -6.93 13.67
CA PRO A 128 -11.05 -8.23 14.34
C PRO A 128 -9.63 -8.79 14.20
N LEU A 129 -8.86 -8.32 13.21
CA LEU A 129 -7.47 -8.73 12.99
C LEU A 129 -6.47 -7.84 13.77
N GLY A 130 -6.95 -6.85 14.52
CA GLY A 130 -6.12 -5.92 15.28
C GLY A 130 -5.26 -4.99 14.43
N ILE A 131 -5.51 -4.89 13.12
CA ILE A 131 -4.74 -4.05 12.20
C ILE A 131 -5.61 -2.94 11.61
N ARG A 132 -4.98 -1.89 11.08
CA ARG A 132 -5.67 -0.88 10.26
C ARG A 132 -5.19 -0.97 8.82
N PRO A 133 -6.00 -0.52 7.85
CA PRO A 133 -5.59 -0.52 6.44
C PRO A 133 -4.27 0.22 6.16
N LYS A 134 -3.99 1.30 6.92
CA LYS A 134 -2.73 2.05 6.81
C LYS A 134 -1.51 1.26 7.30
N ASP A 135 -1.70 0.27 8.15
CA ASP A 135 -0.61 -0.58 8.65
C ASP A 135 -0.14 -1.54 7.55
N VAL A 136 -1.04 -2.01 6.67
CA VAL A 136 -0.68 -2.79 5.48
C VAL A 136 0.23 -2.01 4.53
N ARG A 137 0.01 -0.70 4.37
CA ARG A 137 0.92 0.17 3.59
C ARG A 137 2.32 0.24 4.22
N THR A 138 2.42 0.32 5.54
CA THR A 138 3.71 0.28 6.25
C THR A 138 4.38 -1.09 6.07
N TRP A 139 3.65 -2.18 6.21
CA TRP A 139 4.15 -3.53 5.96
C TRP A 139 4.67 -3.68 4.52
N LYS A 140 3.89 -3.27 3.52
CA LYS A 140 4.29 -3.30 2.10
C LYS A 140 5.59 -2.54 1.86
N ALA A 141 5.76 -1.37 2.48
CA ALA A 141 6.99 -0.60 2.39
C ALA A 141 8.22 -1.41 2.81
N ASN A 142 8.13 -2.09 3.96
CA ASN A 142 9.24 -2.89 4.49
C ASN A 142 9.48 -4.14 3.66
N GLN A 143 8.42 -4.76 3.13
CA GLN A 143 8.54 -5.90 2.21
C GLN A 143 9.29 -5.51 0.93
N VAL A 144 8.90 -4.40 0.29
CA VAL A 144 9.54 -3.92 -0.95
C VAL A 144 10.98 -3.51 -0.68
N PHE A 145 11.24 -2.80 0.42
CA PHE A 145 12.59 -2.40 0.81
C PHE A 145 13.49 -3.63 1.03
N ARG A 146 13.07 -4.59 1.86
CA ARG A 146 13.82 -5.83 2.13
C ARG A 146 14.07 -6.62 0.84
N ALA A 147 13.07 -6.76 -0.03
CA ALA A 147 13.21 -7.49 -1.28
C ALA A 147 14.25 -6.86 -2.23
N ASN A 148 14.30 -5.53 -2.32
CA ASN A 148 15.32 -4.85 -3.12
C ASN A 148 16.72 -4.99 -2.50
N ARG A 149 16.84 -4.87 -1.17
CA ARG A 149 18.11 -5.09 -0.46
C ARG A 149 18.64 -6.51 -0.63
N ALA A 150 17.76 -7.51 -0.56
CA ALA A 150 18.12 -8.91 -0.79
C ALA A 150 18.60 -9.20 -2.23
N ARG A 151 18.23 -8.35 -3.20
CA ARG A 151 18.71 -8.39 -4.59
C ARG A 151 19.98 -7.56 -4.81
N GLY A 152 20.61 -7.07 -3.74
CA GLY A 152 21.85 -6.30 -3.81
C GLY A 152 21.70 -4.80 -4.06
N ALA A 153 20.48 -4.26 -4.18
CA ALA A 153 20.28 -2.83 -4.37
C ALA A 153 20.84 -2.02 -3.19
N SER A 154 21.43 -0.85 -3.45
CA SER A 154 21.88 0.05 -2.38
C SER A 154 20.70 0.48 -1.48
N GLU A 155 20.98 1.03 -0.29
CA GLU A 155 19.91 1.58 0.55
C GLU A 155 19.13 2.70 -0.16
N THR A 156 19.84 3.56 -0.90
CA THR A 156 19.24 4.65 -1.67
C THR A 156 18.31 4.11 -2.74
N ASP A 157 18.75 3.12 -3.52
CA ASP A 157 17.95 2.53 -4.59
C ASP A 157 16.74 1.76 -4.03
N ALA A 158 16.93 1.03 -2.94
CA ALA A 158 15.85 0.34 -2.26
C ALA A 158 14.81 1.35 -1.71
N LEU A 159 15.24 2.51 -1.19
CA LEU A 159 14.34 3.58 -0.78
C LEU A 159 13.60 4.20 -1.96
N LEU A 160 14.27 4.46 -3.08
CA LEU A 160 13.66 5.01 -4.28
C LEU A 160 12.62 4.06 -4.87
N ALA A 161 12.96 2.78 -5.02
CA ALA A 161 12.03 1.75 -5.48
C ALA A 161 10.81 1.62 -4.55
N THR A 162 11.03 1.66 -3.23
CA THR A 162 9.94 1.63 -2.24
C THR A 162 9.06 2.88 -2.33
N ALA A 163 9.68 4.05 -2.51
CA ALA A 163 8.99 5.32 -2.64
C ALA A 163 8.12 5.37 -3.91
N ALA A 164 8.65 4.88 -5.03
CA ALA A 164 7.93 4.73 -6.30
C ALA A 164 6.74 3.78 -6.17
N CYS A 165 6.95 2.59 -5.57
CA CYS A 165 5.87 1.62 -5.32
C CYS A 165 4.70 2.23 -4.52
N LEU A 166 5.01 3.09 -3.55
CA LEU A 166 4.01 3.69 -2.67
C LEU A 166 3.45 5.00 -3.22
N GLY A 167 4.11 5.68 -4.15
CA GLY A 167 3.80 7.04 -4.56
C GLY A 167 4.10 8.07 -3.46
N ASN A 168 5.27 7.95 -2.83
CA ASN A 168 5.80 8.90 -1.84
C ASN A 168 7.20 9.39 -2.28
N THR A 169 7.77 10.38 -1.58
CA THR A 169 9.20 10.70 -1.72
C THR A 169 10.08 9.74 -0.91
N ALA A 170 11.36 9.58 -1.29
CA ALA A 170 12.32 8.77 -0.55
C ALA A 170 12.46 9.21 0.92
N ARG A 171 12.50 10.53 1.16
CA ARG A 171 12.56 11.12 2.50
C ARG A 171 11.38 10.67 3.37
N ILE A 172 10.16 10.79 2.86
CA ILE A 172 8.95 10.39 3.58
C ILE A 172 8.91 8.87 3.79
N THR A 173 9.33 8.11 2.79
CA THR A 173 9.40 6.64 2.86
C THR A 173 10.36 6.19 3.98
N ARG A 174 11.56 6.80 4.04
CA ARG A 174 12.56 6.54 5.06
C ARG A 174 12.05 6.85 6.47
N THR A 175 11.43 8.01 6.68
CA THR A 175 11.11 8.47 8.05
C THR A 175 9.78 7.94 8.59
N ALA A 176 8.83 7.58 7.72
CA ALA A 176 7.47 7.24 8.15
C ALA A 176 7.05 5.79 7.86
N TYR A 177 7.75 5.08 6.98
CA TYR A 177 7.30 3.76 6.50
C TYR A 177 8.32 2.64 6.70
N VAL A 178 9.62 2.88 6.47
CA VAL A 178 10.66 1.86 6.67
C VAL A 178 11.08 1.80 8.14
N ALA A 179 11.16 0.59 8.70
CA ALA A 179 11.59 0.40 10.08
C ALA A 179 13.06 0.83 10.24
N PRO A 180 13.42 1.61 11.27
CA PRO A 180 14.79 2.11 11.44
C PRO A 180 15.86 1.01 11.47
N GLY A 181 15.57 -0.16 12.04
CA GLY A 181 16.50 -1.29 12.08
C GLY A 181 16.79 -1.94 10.71
N LEU A 182 16.09 -1.54 9.64
CA LEU A 182 16.43 -1.95 8.26
C LEU A 182 17.34 -0.94 7.56
N LEU A 183 17.53 0.24 8.13
CA LEU A 183 18.36 1.29 7.57
C LEU A 183 19.76 1.20 8.18
N GLY A 184 20.77 1.47 7.37
CA GLY A 184 22.14 1.67 7.82
C GLY A 184 22.21 2.83 8.81
N ARG A 185 23.21 2.74 9.70
CA ARG A 185 23.57 3.83 10.60
C ARG A 185 23.81 5.08 9.76
N LYS A 186 23.17 6.20 10.12
CA LYS A 186 23.60 7.50 9.59
C LYS A 186 25.05 7.69 10.02
N PRO A 187 25.95 8.15 9.14
CA PRO A 187 27.24 8.66 9.58
C PRO A 187 26.97 9.71 10.67
N SER A 188 27.62 9.58 11.83
CA SER A 188 27.54 10.61 12.86
C SER A 188 28.10 11.90 12.26
N ALA A 189 27.41 13.02 12.46
CA ALA A 189 27.85 14.34 11.99
C ALA A 189 29.02 14.91 12.82
N THR A 190 29.93 14.06 13.29
CA THR A 190 31.07 14.41 14.14
C THR A 190 32.35 13.84 13.54
N ALA A 191 32.75 14.39 12.40
CA ALA A 191 34.11 14.31 11.88
C ALA A 191 34.32 15.40 10.82
N ARG A 192 34.21 16.68 11.23
CA ARG A 192 34.84 17.79 10.51
C ARG A 192 35.46 18.74 11.53
N HIS A 193 36.69 18.42 11.91
CA HIS A 193 37.72 19.39 12.26
C HIS A 193 39.05 18.81 11.79
N PRO A 194 39.70 19.41 10.78
CA PRO A 194 41.12 19.61 10.83
C PRO A 194 41.35 21.02 11.37
N ALA A 195 42.02 21.08 12.52
CA ALA A 195 42.65 22.30 13.02
C ALA A 195 43.53 22.89 11.92
N LYS A 196 43.32 24.17 11.58
CA LYS A 196 44.36 24.93 10.89
C LYS A 196 45.49 25.13 11.90
N LYS A 197 46.60 24.42 11.66
CA LYS A 197 47.92 24.82 12.15
C LYS A 197 48.48 25.87 11.20
N SER A 198 49.26 26.78 11.80
CA SER A 198 50.09 27.84 11.21
C SER A 198 49.35 29.13 10.88
#